data_AF-A0A0G0R619-F1
#
_entry.id   AF-A0A0G0R619-F1
#
_cell.length_a   1.000
_cell.length_b   1.000
_cell.length_c   1.000
_cell.angle_alpha   90.00
_cell.angle_beta   90.00
_cell.angle_gamma   90.00
#
_symmetry.space_group_name_H-M   'P 1'
#
loop_
_entity.id
_entity.type
_entity.pdbx_description
1 polymer ?
#
loop_
_entity_poly.entity_id
_entity_poly.type
_entity_poly.pdbx_seq_one_letter_code
_entity_poly.pdbx_strand_id
1 'polypeptide(L)' 'MTARTNRNLLIAFKRYKQRYVVSGKKPNFKKLLANDLYHTTRLEGEKITKKEAKDLINKFAV' A
#
# COMPACT_ATOMS: atom_id res chain seq x y z
N MET A 1 5.66 18.26 11.26
CA MET A 1 6.20 17.61 10.03
C MET A 1 7.33 18.48 9.49
N THR A 2 8.51 17.91 9.21
CA THR A 2 9.67 18.69 8.74
C THR A 2 9.63 18.85 7.22
N ALA A 3 10.32 19.87 6.69
CA ALA A 3 10.35 20.17 5.25
C ALA A 3 10.82 18.97 4.38
N ARG A 4 11.68 18.10 4.94
CA ARG A 4 12.15 16.87 4.29
C ARG A 4 11.04 15.83 4.12
N THR A 5 10.15 15.68 5.11
CA THR A 5 8.98 14.80 5.05
C THR A 5 8.01 15.24 3.95
N ASN A 6 7.80 16.55 3.80
CA ASN A 6 6.92 17.12 2.76
C ASN A 6 7.47 16.85 1.34
N ARG A 7 8.78 16.93 1.13
CA ARG A 7 9.41 16.62 -0.16
C ARG A 7 9.25 15.15 -0.54
N ASN A 8 9.42 14.24 0.41
CA ASN A 8 9.25 12.80 0.17
C ASN A 8 7.80 12.43 -0.17
N LEU A 9 6.83 13.05 0.50
CA LEU A 9 5.40 12.91 0.18
C LEU A 9 5.09 13.41 -1.24
N LEU A 10 5.65 14.56 -1.64
CA LEU A 10 5.46 15.09 -3.00
C LEU A 10 6.01 14.14 -4.08
N ILE A 11 7.16 13.50 -3.83
CA ILE A 11 7.76 12.52 -4.75
C ILE A 11 6.89 11.26 -4.83
N ALA A 12 6.41 10.76 -3.69
CA ALA A 12 5.51 9.62 -3.65
C ALA A 12 4.21 9.91 -4.41
N PHE A 13 3.64 11.10 -4.24
CA PHE A 13 2.45 11.53 -4.96
C PHE A 13 2.69 11.65 -6.47
N LYS A 14 3.81 12.23 -6.91
CA LYS A 14 4.18 12.28 -8.33
C LYS A 14 4.25 10.88 -8.94
N ARG A 15 4.92 9.94 -8.26
CA ARG A 15 5.02 8.54 -8.72
C ARG A 15 3.65 7.85 -8.80
N TYR A 16 2.80 8.07 -7.81
CA TYR A 16 1.42 7.56 -7.82
C TYR A 16 0.62 8.10 -9.00
N LYS A 17 0.64 9.42 -9.20
CA LYS A 17 -0.05 10.09 -10.31
C LYS A 17 0.40 9.56 -11.67
N GLN A 18 1.71 9.41 -11.87
CA GLN A 18 2.25 8.89 -13.13
C GLN A 18 1.86 7.43 -13.38
N ARG A 19 1.87 6.62 -12.31
CA ARG A 19 1.61 5.19 -12.40
C ARG A 19 0.14 4.83 -12.60
N TYR A 20 -0.80 5.63 -12.08
CA TYR A 20 -2.22 5.27 -12.06
C TYR A 20 -3.14 6.31 -12.71
N VAL A 21 -2.85 7.60 -12.58
CA VAL A 21 -3.71 8.67 -13.13
C VAL A 21 -3.38 8.92 -14.60
N VAL A 22 -2.09 9.10 -14.92
CA VAL A 22 -1.65 9.40 -16.30
C VAL A 22 -1.73 8.16 -17.20
N SER A 23 -1.38 6.99 -16.66
CA SER A 23 -1.35 5.74 -17.44
C SER A 23 -2.73 5.11 -17.66
N GLY A 24 -3.79 5.64 -17.03
CA GLY A 24 -5.12 5.02 -16.99
C GLY A 24 -5.19 3.67 -16.28
N LYS A 25 -4.08 3.19 -15.69
CA LYS A 25 -4.03 1.90 -15.00
C LYS A 25 -4.72 2.01 -13.64
N LYS A 26 -5.76 1.21 -13.42
CA LYS A 26 -6.38 1.10 -12.09
C LYS A 26 -5.38 0.48 -11.10
N PRO A 27 -5.22 1.04 -9.89
CA PRO A 27 -4.44 0.40 -8.85
C PRO A 27 -5.02 -0.98 -8.55
N ASN A 28 -4.15 -1.99 -8.41
CA ASN A 28 -4.58 -3.28 -7.88
C ASN A 28 -4.72 -3.14 -6.36
N PHE A 29 -5.90 -2.70 -5.93
CA PHE A 29 -6.23 -2.47 -4.52
C PHE A 29 -6.02 -3.72 -3.68
N LYS A 30 -6.39 -4.91 -4.17
CA LYS A 30 -6.14 -6.18 -3.46
C LYS A 30 -4.66 -6.37 -3.14
N LYS A 31 -3.77 -6.04 -4.08
CA LYS A 31 -2.31 -6.14 -3.87
C LYS A 31 -1.76 -5.03 -2.96
N LEU A 32 -2.29 -3.82 -3.07
CA LEU A 32 -1.89 -2.69 -2.21
C LEU A 32 -2.29 -2.96 -0.76
N LEU A 33 -3.57 -3.25 -0.53
CA LEU A 33 -4.11 -3.55 0.79
C LEU A 33 -3.44 -4.76 1.45
N ALA A 34 -3.10 -5.80 0.68
CA ALA A 34 -2.40 -6.96 1.23
C ALA A 34 -0.98 -6.61 1.72
N ASN A 35 -0.29 -5.70 1.03
CA ASN A 35 1.02 -5.23 1.49
C ASN A 35 0.88 -4.32 2.70
N ASP A 36 -0.08 -3.40 2.70
CA ASP A 36 -0.32 -2.48 3.83
C ASP A 36 -0.71 -3.27 5.08
N LEU A 37 -1.58 -4.28 4.94
CA LEU A 37 -1.95 -5.21 6.00
C LEU A 37 -0.72 -5.95 6.53
N TYR A 38 0.11 -6.55 5.67
CA TYR A 38 1.33 -7.24 6.09
C TYR A 38 2.29 -6.34 6.88
N HIS A 39 2.45 -5.08 6.47
CA HIS A 39 3.35 -4.15 7.14
C HIS A 39 2.80 -3.64 8.47
N THR A 40 1.50 -3.36 8.54
CA THR A 40 0.83 -2.88 9.76
C THR A 40 0.82 -3.94 10.85
N THR A 41 0.41 -5.17 10.54
CA THR A 41 0.39 -6.27 11.52
C THR A 41 1.79 -6.58 12.06
N ARG A 42 2.84 -6.45 11.21
CA ARG A 42 4.23 -6.59 11.67
C ARG A 42 4.68 -5.49 12.63
N LEU A 43 4.17 -4.27 12.46
CA LEU A 43 4.44 -3.17 13.40
C LEU A 43 3.73 -3.38 14.74
N GLU A 44 2.55 -4.00 14.69
CA GLU A 44 1.77 -4.40 15.88
C GLU A 44 2.33 -5.65 16.57
N GLY A 45 3.40 -6.25 16.04
CA GLY A 45 4.08 -7.41 16.62
C GLY A 45 3.53 -8.76 16.16
N GLU A 46 2.54 -8.77 15.27
CA GLU A 46 1.98 -9.99 14.69
C GLU A 46 2.89 -10.57 13.60
N LYS A 47 3.00 -11.90 13.59
CA LYS A 47 3.79 -12.65 12.61
C LYS A 47 2.88 -13.30 11.57
N ILE A 48 2.26 -12.48 10.72
CA ILE A 48 1.60 -12.99 9.52
C ILE A 48 2.57 -13.00 8.34
N THR A 49 2.40 -13.96 7.45
CA THR A 49 3.09 -14.02 6.16
C THR A 49 2.41 -13.12 5.14
N LYS A 50 3.12 -12.76 4.08
CA LYS A 50 2.54 -12.04 2.93
C LYS A 50 1.40 -12.83 2.26
N LYS A 51 1.45 -14.16 2.33
CA LYS A 51 0.42 -15.03 1.78
C LYS A 51 -0.87 -14.92 2.61
N GLU A 52 -0.76 -15.00 3.93
CA GLU A 52 -1.89 -14.83 4.84
C GLU A 52 -2.51 -13.44 4.72
N ALA A 53 -1.69 -12.38 4.65
CA ALA A 53 -2.20 -11.02 4.43
C ALA A 53 -3.00 -10.91 3.11
N LYS A 54 -2.52 -11.56 2.04
CA LYS A 54 -3.22 -11.61 0.75
C LYS A 54 -4.53 -12.40 0.85
N ASP A 55 -4.51 -13.54 1.55
CA ASP A 55 -5.69 -14.38 1.72
C ASP A 55 -6.75 -13.70 2.59
N LEU A 56 -6.35 -12.95 3.62
CA LEU A 56 -7.24 -12.12 4.43
C LEU A 56 -7.90 -11.04 3.58
N ILE A 57 -7.12 -10.25 2.82
CA ILE A 57 -7.71 -9.26 1.92
C ILE A 57 -8.61 -9.90 0.87
N ASN A 58 -8.29 -11.08 0.34
CA ASN A 58 -9.17 -11.76 -0.61
C ASN A 58 -10.47 -12.28 0.04
N LYS A 59 -10.44 -12.66 1.32
CA LYS A 59 -11.63 -13.11 2.07
C LYS A 59 -12.55 -11.96 2.45
N PHE A 60 -12.00 -10.79 2.76
CA PHE A 60 -12.76 -9.65 3.29
C PHE A 60 -13.02 -8.52 2.28
N ALA A 61 -12.26 -8.43 1.18
CA ALA A 61 -12.52 -7.48 0.11
C ALA A 61 -13.51 -8.09 -0.90
N VAL A 62 -14.81 -7.97 -0.57
CA VAL A 62 -15.95 -8.14 -1.48
C VAL A 62 -15.95 -7.02 -2.52
#